data_AF-A0AAE1UVY6-F1
#
_entry.id   AF-A0AAE1UVY6-F1
#
_cell.length_a   1.000
_cell.length_b   1.000
_cell.length_c   1.000
_cell.angle_alpha   90.00
_cell.angle_beta   90.00
_cell.angle_gamma   90.00
#
_symmetry.space_group_name_H-M   'P 1'
#
loop_
_entity.id
_entity.type
_entity.pdbx_description
1 polymer ?
#
loop_
_entity_poly.entity_id
_entity_poly.type
_entity_poly.pdbx_seq_one_letter_code
_entity_poly.pdbx_strand_id
1 'polypeptide(L)'
;MADDWADSIIHQSESQTQGEIDSAKRGGSNKTEPHNLLGKRAATIWHKSLSSTIHLSCSLAISFLACHIAREAILPTDILKWTFEGNFPYFAAVLKIEKQLGPPTKACPISTSSMFRPIQSIPLKKLEFLEAAIARRIGLELPPVNFHAKASRYLTQLSLPVENILTGHAKCMSGLSSKVVFIR
;
A
#
# COMPACT_ATOMS: atom_id res chain seq x y z
N MET A 1 -0.54 -16.12 19.05
CA MET A 1 -0.44 -14.74 19.59
C MET A 1 -1.18 -13.80 18.64
N ALA A 2 -2.52 -13.82 18.63
CA ALA A 2 -3.33 -12.93 17.78
C ALA A 2 -4.80 -12.76 18.26
N ASP A 3 -5.20 -13.33 19.41
CA ASP A 3 -6.62 -13.35 19.81
C ASP A 3 -7.09 -12.01 20.43
N ASP A 4 -6.21 -11.28 21.10
CA ASP A 4 -6.59 -10.06 21.84
C ASP A 4 -6.58 -8.76 21.02
N TRP A 5 -6.32 -8.81 19.71
CA TRP A 5 -6.25 -7.58 18.91
C TRP A 5 -7.56 -6.78 18.97
N ALA A 6 -8.70 -7.44 18.79
CA ALA A 6 -10.00 -6.79 18.75
C ALA A 6 -10.33 -6.02 20.05
N ASP A 7 -10.01 -6.62 21.19
CA ASP A 7 -10.25 -6.03 22.52
C ASP A 7 -9.25 -4.93 22.84
N SER A 8 -7.97 -5.12 22.47
CA SER A 8 -6.92 -4.11 22.68
C SER A 8 -7.22 -2.78 21.98
N ILE A 9 -7.77 -2.82 20.75
CA ILE A 9 -8.12 -1.62 19.99
C ILE A 9 -9.33 -0.89 20.61
N ILE A 10 -10.29 -1.63 21.18
CA ILE A 10 -11.42 -1.03 21.90
C ILE A 10 -10.91 -0.27 23.13
N HIS A 11 -10.09 -0.90 23.97
CA HIS A 11 -9.48 -0.27 25.13
C HIS A 11 -8.63 0.95 24.78
N GLN A 12 -7.85 0.86 23.70
CA GLN A 12 -7.07 2.00 23.20
C GLN A 12 -7.97 3.17 22.79
N SER A 13 -9.09 2.90 22.11
CA SER A 13 -10.06 3.94 21.73
C SER A 13 -10.71 4.61 22.93
N GLU A 14 -10.87 3.91 24.05
CA GLU A 14 -11.44 4.45 25.29
C GLU A 14 -10.45 5.40 25.97
N SER A 15 -9.19 4.96 26.10
CA SER A 15 -8.13 5.76 26.74
C SER A 15 -7.80 7.09 26.03
N GLN A 16 -7.92 7.15 24.70
CA GLN A 16 -7.60 8.35 23.91
C GLN A 16 -8.61 9.50 24.06
N THR A 17 -9.80 9.25 24.59
CA THR A 17 -10.90 10.25 24.64
C THR A 17 -11.25 10.68 26.06
N GLN A 18 -10.42 10.36 27.06
CA GLN A 18 -10.67 10.62 28.51
C GLN A 18 -10.80 12.12 28.90
N GLY A 19 -10.89 13.05 27.93
CA GLY A 19 -11.09 14.49 28.15
C GLY A 19 -12.38 15.07 27.54
N GLU A 20 -13.18 14.32 26.79
CA GLU A 20 -14.36 14.86 26.09
C GLU A 20 -15.58 13.96 26.35
N ILE A 21 -16.15 14.07 27.57
CA ILE A 21 -17.39 13.40 27.95
C ILE A 21 -18.57 14.25 27.48
N ASP A 22 -18.80 14.27 26.17
CA ASP A 22 -20.08 14.70 25.63
C ASP A 22 -20.93 13.46 25.34
N SER A 23 -22.06 13.39 26.03
CA SER A 23 -23.04 12.31 25.98
C SER A 23 -23.54 12.09 24.55
N ALA A 24 -22.87 11.23 23.78
CA ALA A 24 -23.27 10.89 22.43
C ALA A 24 -24.60 10.12 22.46
N LYS A 25 -25.67 10.77 21.98
CA LYS A 25 -27.01 10.18 21.86
C LYS A 25 -26.97 8.88 21.06
N ARG A 26 -27.51 7.81 21.65
CA ARG A 26 -27.67 6.49 21.02
C ARG A 26 -28.62 6.59 19.81
N GLY A 27 -28.06 6.68 18.60
CA GLY A 27 -28.82 6.60 17.35
C GLY A 27 -29.49 5.24 17.18
N GLY A 28 -30.83 5.23 17.11
CA GLY A 28 -31.70 4.09 17.38
C GLY A 28 -31.82 2.97 16.34
N SER A 29 -30.73 2.53 15.68
CA SER A 29 -30.82 1.39 14.74
C SER A 29 -29.98 0.15 15.15
N ASN A 30 -28.89 0.32 15.89
CA ASN A 30 -27.87 -0.74 16.04
C ASN A 30 -27.65 -1.21 17.50
N LYS A 31 -28.72 -1.43 18.26
CA LYS A 31 -28.61 -1.81 19.70
C LYS A 31 -27.87 -3.14 19.96
N THR A 32 -27.82 -4.04 18.96
CA THR A 32 -27.19 -5.37 19.08
C THR A 32 -25.70 -5.39 18.71
N GLU A 33 -25.15 -4.28 18.22
CA GLU A 33 -23.73 -4.21 17.85
C GLU A 33 -22.87 -3.93 19.08
N PRO A 34 -21.66 -4.51 19.20
CA PRO A 34 -20.74 -4.16 20.28
C PRO A 34 -20.34 -2.68 20.20
N HIS A 35 -20.30 -2.02 21.35
CA HIS A 35 -19.89 -0.61 21.50
C HIS A 35 -18.84 -0.52 22.61
N ASN A 36 -17.96 0.49 22.51
CA ASN A 36 -17.06 0.82 23.60
C ASN A 36 -17.79 1.58 24.73
N LEU A 37 -17.10 1.83 25.85
CA LEU A 37 -17.65 2.56 27.00
C LEU A 37 -18.16 3.98 26.66
N LEU A 38 -17.70 4.55 25.55
CA LEU A 38 -18.07 5.88 25.05
C LEU A 38 -19.24 5.83 24.05
N GLY A 39 -19.85 4.66 23.82
CA GLY A 39 -20.95 4.50 22.86
C GLY A 39 -20.53 4.58 21.38
N LYS A 40 -19.23 4.48 21.07
CA LYS A 40 -18.74 4.33 19.69
C LYS A 40 -18.88 2.86 19.27
N ARG A 41 -19.32 2.63 18.02
CA ARG A 41 -19.49 1.30 17.43
C ARG A 41 -18.15 0.57 17.31
N ALA A 42 -18.05 -0.68 17.78
CA ALA A 42 -16.81 -1.44 17.68
C ALA A 42 -16.39 -1.69 16.22
N ALA A 43 -17.36 -1.90 15.31
CA ALA A 43 -17.05 -2.10 13.89
C ALA A 43 -16.32 -0.89 13.28
N THR A 44 -16.71 0.34 13.61
CA THR A 44 -16.03 1.54 13.08
C THR A 44 -14.63 1.70 13.67
N ILE A 45 -14.45 1.34 14.94
CA ILE A 45 -13.15 1.33 15.62
C ILE A 45 -12.22 0.31 14.93
N TRP A 46 -12.67 -0.93 14.76
CA TRP A 46 -11.88 -1.98 14.10
C TRP A 46 -11.57 -1.62 12.65
N HIS A 47 -12.53 -1.10 11.89
CA HIS A 47 -12.29 -0.66 10.51
C HIS A 47 -11.24 0.44 10.42
N LYS A 48 -11.30 1.44 11.29
CA LYS A 48 -10.29 2.52 11.35
C LYS A 48 -8.90 1.97 11.68
N SER A 49 -8.82 1.04 12.63
CA SER A 49 -7.54 0.38 12.96
C SER A 49 -7.02 -0.50 11.83
N LEU A 50 -7.91 -1.25 11.17
CA LEU A 50 -7.53 -2.16 10.09
C LEU A 50 -7.08 -1.38 8.85
N SER A 51 -7.82 -0.35 8.46
CA SER A 51 -7.51 0.49 7.30
C SER A 51 -6.21 1.31 7.45
N SER A 52 -5.79 1.61 8.69
CA SER A 52 -4.49 2.22 8.97
C SER A 52 -3.34 1.21 9.01
N THR A 53 -3.62 -0.06 9.29
CA THR A 53 -2.61 -1.13 9.35
C THR A 53 -2.35 -1.76 7.99
N ILE A 54 -3.41 -2.11 7.26
CA ILE A 54 -3.36 -2.78 5.96
C ILE A 54 -3.99 -1.87 4.92
N HIS A 55 -3.15 -1.02 4.30
CA HIS A 55 -3.59 -0.21 3.19
C HIS A 55 -3.89 -1.09 1.96
N LEU A 56 -4.99 -0.80 1.25
CA LEU A 56 -5.33 -1.51 0.00
C LEU A 56 -4.19 -1.45 -1.03
N SER A 57 -3.41 -0.38 -0.99
CA SER A 57 -2.24 -0.16 -1.85
C SER A 57 -1.07 -1.11 -1.59
N CYS A 58 -1.11 -1.92 -0.52
CA CYS A 58 -0.15 -2.98 -0.30
C CYS A 58 -0.15 -3.99 -1.45
N SER A 59 -1.31 -4.24 -2.08
CA SER A 59 -1.39 -5.10 -3.28
C SER A 59 -0.50 -4.60 -4.42
N LEU A 60 -0.57 -3.30 -4.74
CA LEU A 60 0.28 -2.66 -5.73
C LEU A 60 1.76 -2.63 -5.32
N ALA A 61 2.03 -2.36 -4.04
CA ALA A 61 3.38 -2.36 -3.52
C ALA A 61 4.02 -3.75 -3.61
N ILE A 62 3.27 -4.82 -3.36
CA ILE A 62 3.73 -6.20 -3.53
C ILE A 62 3.98 -6.52 -5.00
N SER A 63 3.10 -6.09 -5.91
CA SER A 63 3.34 -6.25 -7.35
C SER A 63 4.61 -5.52 -7.80
N PHE A 64 4.82 -4.29 -7.33
CA PHE A 64 6.03 -3.52 -7.63
C PHE A 64 7.29 -4.17 -7.03
N LEU A 65 7.19 -4.65 -5.79
CA LEU A 65 8.24 -5.40 -5.10
C LEU A 65 8.66 -6.64 -5.91
N ALA A 66 7.70 -7.41 -6.42
CA ALA A 66 7.97 -8.58 -7.24
C ALA A 66 8.77 -8.21 -8.51
N CYS A 67 8.40 -7.11 -9.19
CA CYS A 67 9.16 -6.59 -10.32
C CYS A 67 10.58 -6.16 -9.92
N HIS A 68 10.76 -5.57 -8.74
CA HIS A 68 12.06 -5.16 -8.23
C HIS A 68 12.98 -6.37 -8.00
N ILE A 69 12.46 -7.42 -7.35
CA ILE A 69 13.18 -8.69 -7.13
C ILE A 69 13.60 -9.32 -8.46
N ALA A 70 12.69 -9.31 -9.44
CA ALA A 70 12.96 -9.80 -10.80
C ALA A 70 13.92 -8.91 -11.60
N ARG A 71 14.37 -7.78 -11.04
CA ARG A 71 15.22 -6.77 -11.70
C ARG A 71 14.63 -6.25 -13.01
N GLU A 72 13.31 -6.22 -13.09
CA GLU A 72 12.57 -5.74 -14.24
C GLU A 72 12.76 -4.23 -14.42
N ALA A 73 12.72 -3.78 -15.67
CA ALA A 73 12.85 -2.37 -16.01
C ALA A 73 11.57 -1.58 -15.72
N ILE A 74 10.88 -1.84 -14.60
CA ILE A 74 9.57 -1.26 -14.24
C ILE A 74 9.73 -0.12 -13.24
N LEU A 75 8.98 0.95 -13.45
CA LEU A 75 8.87 2.10 -12.57
C LEU A 75 7.52 2.11 -11.83
N PRO A 76 7.44 2.81 -10.69
CA PRO A 76 6.17 3.00 -9.99
C PRO A 76 5.10 3.67 -10.88
N THR A 77 5.51 4.52 -11.83
CA THR A 77 4.63 5.11 -12.84
C THR A 77 3.94 4.06 -13.70
N ASP A 78 4.64 2.97 -14.05
CA ASP A 78 4.09 1.93 -14.92
C ASP A 78 3.03 1.12 -14.17
N ILE A 79 3.29 0.79 -12.90
CA ILE A 79 2.31 0.13 -12.02
C ILE A 79 1.04 0.97 -11.94
N LEU A 80 1.17 2.27 -11.69
CA LEU A 80 0.02 3.17 -11.65
C LEU A 80 -0.70 3.24 -13.01
N LYS A 81 0.04 3.39 -14.11
CA LYS A 81 -0.53 3.40 -15.45
C LYS A 81 -1.33 2.13 -15.73
N TRP A 82 -0.79 0.95 -15.40
CA TRP A 82 -1.49 -0.33 -15.54
C TRP A 82 -2.75 -0.42 -14.68
N THR A 83 -2.78 0.23 -13.51
CA THR A 83 -4.02 0.29 -12.71
C THR A 83 -5.09 1.16 -13.35
N PHE A 84 -4.72 2.27 -13.98
CA PHE A 84 -5.67 3.16 -14.66
C PHE A 84 -6.17 2.58 -15.99
N GLU A 85 -5.31 1.84 -16.69
CA GLU A 85 -5.68 1.13 -17.92
C GLU A 85 -6.52 -0.13 -17.67
N GLY A 86 -6.66 -0.55 -16.41
CA GLY A 86 -7.41 -1.76 -16.04
C GLY A 86 -6.63 -3.06 -16.23
N ASN A 87 -5.33 -3.00 -16.58
CA ASN A 87 -4.44 -4.15 -16.64
C ASN A 87 -4.24 -4.78 -15.26
N PHE A 88 -4.26 -3.95 -14.21
CA PHE A 88 -4.33 -4.42 -12.82
C PHE A 88 -5.75 -4.29 -12.28
N PRO A 89 -6.33 -5.35 -11.68
CA PRO A 89 -7.68 -5.32 -11.13
C PRO A 89 -7.73 -4.57 -9.78
N TYR A 90 -7.02 -3.45 -9.63
CA TYR A 90 -6.94 -2.71 -8.37
C TYR A 90 -8.26 -2.04 -8.01
N PHE A 91 -8.83 -1.23 -8.91
CA PHE A 91 -10.12 -0.58 -8.69
C PHE A 91 -11.31 -1.55 -8.87
N ALA A 92 -11.17 -2.51 -9.78
CA ALA A 92 -12.24 -3.47 -10.11
C ALA A 92 -12.34 -4.66 -9.12
N ALA A 93 -11.29 -4.94 -8.34
CA ALA A 93 -11.29 -6.05 -7.38
C ALA A 93 -12.47 -6.01 -6.42
N VAL A 94 -12.97 -4.81 -6.07
CA VAL A 94 -14.09 -4.67 -5.12
C VAL A 94 -15.33 -5.46 -5.54
N LEU A 95 -15.62 -5.55 -6.86
CA LEU A 95 -16.77 -6.28 -7.37
C LEU A 95 -16.61 -7.80 -7.17
N LYS A 96 -15.39 -8.30 -7.36
CA LYS A 96 -15.09 -9.71 -7.16
C LYS A 96 -15.09 -10.06 -5.68
N ILE A 97 -14.55 -9.19 -4.83
CA ILE A 97 -14.57 -9.34 -3.37
C ILE A 97 -16.01 -9.32 -2.87
N GLU A 98 -16.84 -8.38 -3.34
CA GLU A 98 -18.25 -8.26 -2.95
C GLU A 98 -19.06 -9.50 -3.34
N LYS A 99 -18.83 -10.05 -4.53
CA LYS A 99 -19.45 -11.31 -4.94
C LYS A 99 -19.06 -12.49 -4.04
N GLN A 100 -17.83 -12.51 -3.52
CA GLN A 100 -17.35 -13.59 -2.65
C GLN A 100 -17.77 -13.42 -1.19
N LEU A 101 -17.75 -12.19 -0.68
CA LEU A 101 -18.09 -11.89 0.71
C LEU A 101 -19.59 -11.84 0.96
N GLY A 102 -20.38 -11.53 -0.09
CA GLY A 102 -21.82 -11.38 -0.01
C GLY A 102 -22.24 -10.07 0.69
N PRO A 103 -23.53 -9.94 1.03
CA PRO A 103 -24.05 -8.76 1.71
C PRO A 103 -23.51 -8.66 3.16
N PRO A 104 -23.45 -7.45 3.73
CA PRO A 104 -22.99 -7.25 5.11
C PRO A 104 -23.79 -8.09 6.11
N THR A 105 -23.09 -8.68 7.07
CA THR A 105 -23.70 -9.52 8.10
C THR A 105 -23.85 -8.75 9.42
N LYS A 106 -24.61 -9.29 10.37
CA LYS A 106 -24.69 -8.70 11.73
C LYS A 106 -23.34 -8.69 12.44
N ALA A 107 -22.46 -9.65 12.13
CA ALA A 107 -21.12 -9.74 12.71
C ALA A 107 -20.12 -8.73 12.08
N CYS A 108 -20.28 -8.41 10.80
CA CYS A 108 -19.50 -7.39 10.10
C CYS A 108 -20.46 -6.43 9.36
N PRO A 109 -20.98 -5.40 10.03
CA PRO A 109 -22.02 -4.52 9.49
C PRO A 109 -21.49 -3.44 8.54
N ILE A 110 -20.24 -3.59 8.06
CA ILE A 110 -19.59 -2.62 7.17
C ILE A 110 -19.70 -3.16 5.74
N SER A 111 -20.00 -2.28 4.79
CA SER A 111 -20.06 -2.67 3.39
C SER A 111 -18.68 -3.03 2.84
N THR A 112 -18.63 -4.03 1.96
CA THR A 112 -17.43 -4.41 1.22
C THR A 112 -16.82 -3.21 0.49
N SER A 113 -17.66 -2.35 -0.08
CA SER A 113 -17.23 -1.11 -0.72
C SER A 113 -16.50 -0.16 0.23
N SER A 114 -16.93 -0.04 1.49
CA SER A 114 -16.27 0.81 2.47
C SER A 114 -14.93 0.24 2.96
N MET A 115 -14.74 -1.07 2.87
CA MET A 115 -13.50 -1.74 3.26
C MET A 115 -12.47 -1.80 2.14
N PHE A 116 -12.92 -2.14 0.92
CA PHE A 116 -12.04 -2.60 -0.15
C PHE A 116 -12.06 -1.73 -1.40
N ARG A 117 -12.86 -0.65 -1.45
CA ARG A 117 -12.84 0.27 -2.61
C ARG A 117 -11.69 1.26 -2.46
N PRO A 118 -10.70 1.25 -3.38
CA PRO A 118 -9.73 2.33 -3.44
C PRO A 118 -10.43 3.61 -3.93
N ILE A 119 -10.44 4.65 -3.11
CA ILE A 119 -11.10 5.93 -3.45
C ILE A 119 -10.18 6.80 -4.31
N GLN A 120 -8.86 6.71 -4.08
CA GLN A 120 -7.85 7.54 -4.74
C GLN A 120 -6.70 6.67 -5.23
N SER A 121 -5.98 7.18 -6.23
CA SER A 121 -4.71 6.60 -6.63
C SER A 121 -3.66 6.81 -5.53
N ILE A 122 -2.74 5.87 -5.42
CA ILE A 122 -1.63 5.98 -4.48
C ILE A 122 -0.58 6.97 -5.04
N PRO A 123 -0.11 7.95 -4.25
CA PRO A 123 1.02 8.78 -4.66
C PRO A 123 2.28 7.95 -4.93
N LEU A 124 3.07 8.28 -5.95
CA LEU A 124 4.26 7.51 -6.33
C LEU A 124 5.22 7.26 -5.15
N LYS A 125 5.55 8.32 -4.42
CA LYS A 125 6.43 8.23 -3.23
C LYS A 125 5.88 7.28 -2.17
N LYS A 126 4.56 7.23 -2.01
CA LYS A 126 3.91 6.31 -1.05
C LYS A 126 4.02 4.87 -1.53
N LEU A 127 3.94 4.62 -2.84
CA LEU A 127 4.09 3.28 -3.42
C LEU A 127 5.51 2.74 -3.20
N GLU A 128 6.53 3.55 -3.49
CA GLU A 128 7.93 3.22 -3.23
C GLU A 128 8.20 2.99 -1.73
N PHE A 129 7.70 3.88 -0.89
CA PHE A 129 7.82 3.73 0.56
C PHE A 129 7.19 2.42 1.06
N LEU A 130 5.99 2.08 0.58
CA LEU A 130 5.31 0.84 0.96
C LEU A 130 6.07 -0.40 0.50
N GLU A 131 6.61 -0.39 -0.72
CA GLU A 131 7.43 -1.49 -1.24
C GLU A 131 8.65 -1.75 -0.34
N ALA A 132 9.43 -0.70 -0.04
CA ALA A 132 10.58 -0.81 0.85
C ALA A 132 10.17 -1.19 2.29
N ALA A 133 9.05 -0.66 2.79
CA ALA A 133 8.54 -0.99 4.11
C ALA A 133 8.11 -2.46 4.22
N ILE A 134 7.48 -3.01 3.18
CA ILE A 134 7.09 -4.41 3.10
C ILE A 134 8.35 -5.28 3.04
N ALA A 135 9.29 -4.99 2.13
CA ALA A 135 10.56 -5.73 2.01
C ALA A 135 11.30 -5.83 3.35
N ARG A 136 11.45 -4.70 4.05
CA ARG A 136 12.06 -4.65 5.39
C ARG A 136 11.27 -5.45 6.42
N ARG A 137 9.94 -5.39 6.42
CA ARG A 137 9.10 -6.15 7.37
C ARG A 137 9.22 -7.65 7.19
N ILE A 138 9.38 -8.13 5.96
CA ILE A 138 9.54 -9.56 5.66
C ILE A 138 11.01 -10.02 5.68
N GLY A 139 11.96 -9.14 6.01
CA GLY A 139 13.38 -9.47 6.04
C GLY A 139 14.00 -9.75 4.66
N LEU A 140 13.44 -9.16 3.61
CA LEU A 140 13.91 -9.36 2.24
C LEU A 140 14.97 -8.33 1.88
N GLU A 141 16.16 -8.81 1.50
CA GLU A 141 17.19 -7.98 0.89
C GLU A 141 16.86 -7.71 -0.58
N LEU A 142 16.74 -6.43 -0.94
CA LEU A 142 16.41 -6.03 -2.30
C LEU A 142 17.67 -5.98 -3.17
N PRO A 143 17.63 -6.54 -4.40
CA PRO A 143 18.71 -6.34 -5.35
C PRO A 143 18.83 -4.86 -5.73
N PRO A 144 20.00 -4.40 -6.22
CA PRO A 144 20.10 -3.05 -6.75
C PRO A 144 19.18 -2.87 -7.95
N VAL A 145 18.55 -1.70 -8.04
CA VAL A 145 17.70 -1.33 -9.16
C VAL A 145 18.47 -1.48 -10.47
N ASN A 146 17.85 -2.12 -11.47
CA ASN A 146 18.42 -2.31 -12.80
C ASN A 146 18.42 -1.01 -13.61
N PHE A 147 19.34 -0.09 -13.26
CA PHE A 147 19.45 1.22 -13.89
C PHE A 147 19.67 1.11 -15.40
N HIS A 148 20.54 0.19 -15.84
CA HIS A 148 20.84 0.00 -17.26
C HIS A 148 19.57 -0.35 -18.06
N ALA A 149 18.77 -1.31 -17.59
CA ALA A 149 17.54 -1.70 -18.29
C ALA A 149 16.49 -0.58 -18.27
N LYS A 150 16.34 0.14 -17.15
CA LYS A 150 15.44 1.31 -17.07
C LYS A 150 15.86 2.42 -18.03
N ALA A 151 17.14 2.76 -18.07
CA ALA A 151 17.67 3.79 -18.95
C ALA A 151 17.56 3.38 -20.43
N SER A 152 17.92 2.13 -20.76
CA SER A 152 17.74 1.57 -22.11
C SER A 152 16.29 1.67 -22.57
N ARG A 153 15.33 1.27 -21.73
CA ARG A 153 13.90 1.39 -22.01
C ARG A 153 13.48 2.83 -22.33
N TYR A 154 13.91 3.80 -21.51
CA TYR A 154 13.59 5.21 -21.74
C TYR A 154 14.20 5.74 -23.04
N LEU A 155 15.46 5.41 -23.31
CA LEU A 155 16.12 5.81 -24.55
C LEU A 155 15.41 5.25 -25.78
N THR A 156 14.99 3.98 -25.74
CA THR A 156 14.19 3.37 -26.81
C THR A 156 12.83 4.06 -26.96
N GLN A 157 12.13 4.36 -25.86
CA GLN A 157 10.84 5.07 -25.90
C GLN A 157 10.94 6.49 -26.47
N LEU A 158 12.10 7.14 -26.31
CA LEU A 158 12.39 8.46 -26.85
C LEU A 158 13.05 8.42 -28.25
N SER A 159 13.22 7.23 -28.84
CA SER A 159 13.92 7.02 -30.12
C SER A 159 15.36 7.58 -30.13
N LEU A 160 16.05 7.48 -28.99
CA LEU A 160 17.43 7.93 -28.81
C LEU A 160 18.44 6.78 -28.98
N PRO A 161 19.68 7.06 -29.45
CA PRO A 161 20.69 6.04 -29.65
C PRO A 161 21.19 5.48 -28.31
N VAL A 162 20.70 4.28 -27.96
CA VAL A 162 20.98 3.58 -26.69
C VAL A 162 22.48 3.34 -26.49
N GLU A 163 23.15 2.80 -27.50
CA GLU A 163 24.55 2.38 -27.42
C GLU A 163 25.47 3.56 -27.15
N ASN A 164 25.25 4.70 -27.80
CA ASN A 164 26.11 5.87 -27.66
C ASN A 164 26.01 6.49 -26.27
N ILE A 165 24.78 6.58 -25.74
CA ILE A 165 24.51 7.27 -24.46
C ILE A 165 24.90 6.40 -23.27
N LEU A 166 24.51 5.11 -23.27
CA LEU A 166 24.82 4.22 -22.15
C LEU A 166 26.31 3.86 -22.09
N THR A 167 26.94 3.61 -23.25
CA THR A 167 28.39 3.32 -23.30
C THR A 167 29.23 4.54 -22.90
N GLY A 168 28.80 5.74 -23.30
CA GLY A 168 29.43 6.99 -22.85
C GLY A 168 29.36 7.18 -21.33
N HIS A 169 28.19 6.93 -20.73
CA HIS A 169 28.01 7.04 -19.27
C HIS A 169 28.80 5.96 -18.49
N ALA A 170 28.81 4.72 -18.97
CA ALA A 170 29.57 3.63 -18.36
C ALA A 170 31.09 3.91 -18.35
N LYS A 171 31.62 4.52 -19.43
CA LYS A 171 33.02 4.96 -19.53
C LYS A 171 33.34 6.12 -18.58
N CYS A 172 32.43 7.08 -18.39
CA CYS A 172 32.62 8.16 -17.41
C CYS A 172 32.61 7.64 -15.97
N MET A 173 31.70 6.71 -15.64
CA MET A 173 31.58 6.12 -14.31
C MET A 173 32.78 5.23 -13.94
N SER A 174 33.33 4.46 -14.89
CA SER A 174 34.53 3.65 -14.65
C SER A 174 35.79 4.50 -14.44
N GLY A 175 35.88 5.67 -15.07
CA GLY A 175 36.93 6.67 -14.77
C GLY A 175 36.81 7.31 -13.38
N LEU A 176 35.59 7.41 -12.83
CA LEU A 176 35.30 7.92 -11.49
C LEU A 176 35.50 6.87 -10.38
N SER A 177 35.50 5.58 -10.70
CA SER A 177 35.70 4.50 -9.71
C SER A 177 37.10 4.50 -9.07
N SER A 178 38.04 5.31 -9.55
CA SER A 178 39.32 5.54 -8.87
C SER A 178 39.26 6.62 -7.78
N LYS A 179 38.11 7.29 -7.56
CA LYS A 179 37.99 8.43 -6.63
C LYS A 179 36.76 8.46 -5.72
N VAL A 180 35.79 7.54 -5.85
CA VAL A 180 34.57 7.59 -5.02
C VAL A 180 34.57 6.48 -3.97
N VAL A 181 35.11 6.81 -2.79
CA VAL A 181 34.82 6.10 -1.54
C VAL A 181 33.39 6.48 -1.13
N PHE A 182 32.45 5.54 -1.25
CA PHE A 182 31.12 5.69 -0.66
C PHE A 182 31.27 5.63 0.86
N ILE A 183 31.12 6.77 1.54
CA ILE A 183 30.98 6.83 2.99
C ILE A 183 29.58 6.27 3.32
N ARG A 184 29.57 5.21 4.15
CA ARG A 184 28.37 4.59 4.72
C ARG A 184 27.77 5.43 5.82
#